data_AF-Q08N33-F1
#
_entry.id   AF-Q08N33-F1
#
_cell.length_a   1.000
_cell.length_b   1.000
_cell.length_c   1.000
_cell.angle_alpha   90.00
_cell.angle_beta   90.00
_cell.angle_gamma   90.00
#
_symmetry.space_group_name_H-M   'P 1'
#
loop_
_entity.id
_entity.type
_entity.pdbx_description
1 polymer ?
#
loop_
_entity_poly.entity_id
_entity_poly.type
_entity_poly.pdbx_seq_one_letter_code
_entity_poly.pdbx_strand_id
1 'polypeptide(L)'
;MAGGARRAEPTPSRVTSFHIVSHIAMARKKISTTIYITPEQYELLKALNQKTKVPVAEYIRQGIDLVLEKYKAQLPGQATFDELS
;
A
#
# COMPACT_ATOMS: atom_id res chain seq x y z
N MET A 1 20.87 30.55 -33.82
CA MET A 1 20.90 30.75 -32.35
C MET A 1 19.51 31.26 -31.97
N ALA A 2 18.68 30.74 -31.07
CA ALA A 2 18.73 29.75 -30.00
C ALA A 2 17.33 29.07 -29.97
N GLY A 3 17.11 27.80 -29.62
CA GLY A 3 17.47 27.16 -28.35
C GLY A 3 16.35 27.32 -27.32
N GLY A 4 15.10 26.93 -27.63
CA GLY A 4 13.94 27.01 -26.73
C GLY A 4 13.67 25.67 -26.03
N ALA A 5 13.79 25.66 -24.70
CA ALA A 5 13.74 24.50 -23.83
C ALA A 5 12.48 23.63 -24.01
N ARG A 6 12.69 22.32 -24.21
CA ARG A 6 11.64 21.29 -24.11
C ARG A 6 11.19 21.24 -22.65
N ARG A 7 9.93 21.63 -22.38
CA ARG A 7 9.30 21.40 -21.07
C ARG A 7 9.31 19.89 -20.80
N ALA A 8 9.99 19.47 -19.73
CA ALA A 8 9.93 18.09 -19.27
C ALA A 8 8.52 17.84 -18.73
N GLU A 9 7.74 17.03 -19.44
CA GLU A 9 6.46 16.54 -18.95
C GLU A 9 6.71 15.64 -17.71
N PRO A 10 5.91 15.75 -16.63
CA PRO A 10 5.99 14.81 -15.53
C PRO A 10 5.65 13.42 -16.07
N THR A 11 6.61 12.50 -15.96
CA THR A 11 6.51 11.13 -16.46
C THR A 11 5.27 10.46 -15.84
N PRO A 12 4.43 9.76 -16.62
CA PRO A 12 3.25 9.12 -16.07
C PRO A 12 3.68 8.11 -14.99
N SER A 13 3.13 8.29 -13.78
CA SER A 13 3.31 7.37 -12.65
C SER A 13 2.96 5.95 -13.10
N ARG A 14 3.95 5.05 -13.10
CA ARG A 14 3.79 3.67 -13.54
C ARG A 14 2.76 2.98 -12.64
N VAL A 15 1.55 2.77 -13.16
CA VAL A 15 0.47 2.10 -12.45
C VAL A 15 0.83 0.62 -12.36
N THR A 16 1.24 0.19 -11.17
CA THR A 16 1.53 -1.23 -10.93
C THR A 16 0.36 -1.83 -10.18
N SER A 17 -0.47 -2.60 -10.89
CA SER A 17 -1.62 -3.28 -10.30
C SER A 17 -1.14 -4.48 -9.49
N PHE A 18 -1.36 -4.44 -8.18
CA PHE A 18 -1.17 -5.59 -7.30
C PHE A 18 -2.53 -6.06 -6.77
N HIS A 19 -2.77 -7.37 -6.83
CA HIS A 19 -3.95 -7.96 -6.20
C HIS A 19 -3.62 -8.25 -4.74
N ILE A 20 -4.11 -7.41 -3.84
CA ILE A 20 -4.02 -7.64 -2.39
C ILE A 20 -5.11 -8.64 -1.99
N VAL A 21 -4.73 -9.88 -1.65
CA VAL A 21 -5.68 -10.89 -1.15
C VAL A 21 -5.57 -10.96 0.37
N SER A 22 -6.54 -10.40 1.08
CA SER A 22 -6.62 -10.50 2.55
C SER A 22 -7.16 -11.88 2.97
N HIS A 23 -6.46 -12.56 3.89
CA HIS A 23 -6.86 -13.84 4.51
C HIS A 23 -7.12 -13.65 6.02
N ILE A 24 -8.11 -12.84 6.39
CA ILE A 24 -8.59 -12.79 7.78
C ILE A 24 -9.87 -13.63 7.89
N ALA A 25 -9.87 -14.47 8.93
CA ALA A 25 -10.84 -15.53 9.21
C ALA A 25 -12.31 -15.04 9.18
N MET A 26 -13.16 -15.92 8.65
CA MET A 26 -14.63 -15.84 8.52
C MET A 26 -15.20 -14.70 7.65
N ALA A 27 -15.57 -15.09 6.42
CA ALA A 27 -16.63 -14.49 5.61
C ALA A 27 -16.45 -13.05 5.06
N ARG A 28 -15.24 -12.54 4.86
CA ARG A 28 -15.04 -11.30 4.07
C ARG A 28 -14.70 -11.61 2.62
N LYS A 29 -15.59 -11.21 1.69
CA LYS A 29 -15.34 -11.19 0.24
C LYS A 29 -13.94 -10.62 -0.02
N LYS A 30 -13.12 -11.35 -0.79
CA LYS A 30 -11.81 -10.85 -1.25
C LYS A 30 -12.04 -9.56 -2.03
N ILE A 31 -11.62 -8.42 -1.47
CA ILE A 31 -11.65 -7.13 -2.17
C ILE A 31 -10.33 -7.01 -2.93
N SER A 32 -10.41 -7.04 -4.26
CA SER A 32 -9.26 -6.69 -5.10
C SER A 32 -9.19 -5.17 -5.21
N THR A 33 -8.11 -4.56 -4.70
CA THR A 33 -7.91 -3.12 -4.76
C THR A 33 -6.65 -2.78 -5.54
N THR A 34 -6.77 -1.87 -6.52
CA THR A 34 -5.63 -1.29 -7.24
C THR A 34 -5.18 -0.02 -6.51
N ILE A 35 -3.87 0.12 -6.27
CA ILE A 35 -3.28 1.29 -5.62
C ILE A 35 -2.24 1.94 -6.53
N TYR A 36 -2.04 3.25 -6.37
CA TYR A 36 -0.97 3.99 -7.02
C TYR A 36 0.19 4.14 -6.04
N ILE A 37 1.40 3.78 -6.49
CA ILE A 37 2.66 3.95 -5.75
C ILE A 37 3.70 4.59 -6.65
N THR A 38 4.74 5.16 -6.06
CA THR A 38 5.84 5.72 -6.85
C THR A 38 6.70 4.60 -7.45
N PRO A 39 7.39 4.85 -8.58
CA PRO A 39 8.32 3.87 -9.15
C PRO A 39 9.42 3.45 -8.16
N GLU A 40 9.90 4.39 -7.34
CA GLU A 40 10.90 4.10 -6.30
C GLU A 40 10.35 3.15 -5.23
N GLN A 41 9.13 3.38 -4.75
CA GLN A 41 8.47 2.46 -3.82
C GLN A 41 8.31 1.06 -4.41
N TYR A 42 7.97 0.95 -5.70
CA TYR A 42 7.89 -0.34 -6.38
C TYR A 42 9.23 -1.08 -6.41
N GLU A 43 10.32 -0.42 -6.78
CA GLU A 43 11.64 -1.05 -6.83
C GLU A 43 12.12 -1.49 -5.44
N LEU A 44 11.86 -0.69 -4.40
CA LEU A 44 12.17 -1.06 -3.02
C LEU A 44 11.36 -2.28 -2.54
N LEU A 45 10.06 -2.31 -2.82
CA LEU A 45 9.21 -3.46 -2.50
C LEU A 45 9.63 -4.72 -3.25
N LYS A 46 10.04 -4.58 -4.51
CA LYS A 46 10.55 -5.68 -5.33
C LYS A 46 11.90 -6.19 -4.79
N ALA A 47 12.78 -5.31 -4.33
CA ALA A 47 14.04 -5.69 -3.68
C ALA A 47 13.78 -6.46 -2.37
N LEU A 48 12.82 -6.00 -1.56
CA LEU A 48 12.38 -6.71 -0.36
C LEU A 48 11.87 -8.11 -0.68
N ASN A 49 10.96 -8.24 -1.65
CA ASN A 49 10.44 -9.54 -2.07
C ASN A 49 11.56 -10.49 -2.53
N GLN A 50 12.53 -9.99 -3.31
CA GLN A 50 13.64 -10.81 -3.77
C GLN A 50 14.50 -11.35 -2.62
N LYS A 51 14.73 -10.52 -1.59
CA LYS A 51 15.56 -10.83 -0.42
C LYS A 51 14.85 -11.74 0.58
N THR A 52 13.57 -11.51 0.85
CA THR A 52 12.83 -12.20 1.93
C THR A 52 11.94 -13.33 1.42
N LYS A 53 11.66 -13.37 0.11
CA LYS A 53 10.66 -14.23 -0.54
C LYS A 53 9.22 -13.96 -0.08
N VAL A 54 8.99 -12.90 0.69
CA VAL A 54 7.65 -12.48 1.10
C VAL A 54 6.99 -11.70 -0.05
N PRO A 55 5.74 -12.02 -0.45
CA PRO A 55 5.04 -11.31 -1.52
C PRO A 55 4.92 -9.80 -1.26
N VAL A 56 5.04 -8.98 -2.30
CA VAL A 56 4.89 -7.51 -2.20
C VAL A 56 3.56 -7.10 -1.55
N ALA A 57 2.48 -7.83 -1.83
CA ALA A 57 1.16 -7.58 -1.26
C ALA A 57 1.09 -7.77 0.27
N GLU A 58 1.99 -8.55 0.88
CA GLU A 58 2.09 -8.64 2.34
C GLU A 58 2.67 -7.36 2.93
N TYR A 59 3.73 -6.81 2.33
CA TYR A 59 4.32 -5.55 2.78
C TYR A 59 3.37 -4.37 2.65
N ILE A 60 2.59 -4.32 1.57
CA ILE A 60 1.55 -3.29 1.40
C ILE A 60 0.52 -3.39 2.52
N ARG A 61 0.07 -4.61 2.88
CA ARG A 61 -0.87 -4.80 4.00
C ARG A 61 -0.28 -4.42 5.34
N GLN A 62 0.95 -4.85 5.64
CA GLN A 62 1.64 -4.44 6.86
C GLN A 62 1.75 -2.91 6.95
N GLY A 63 2.04 -2.22 5.84
CA GLY A 63 2.04 -0.77 5.78
C GLY A 63 0.66 -0.16 6.10
N ILE A 64 -0.42 -0.73 5.55
CA ILE A 64 -1.79 -0.30 5.85
C ILE A 64 -2.11 -0.53 7.33
N ASP A 65 -1.79 -1.70 7.89
CA ASP A 65 -2.06 -2.04 9.29
C ASP A 65 -1.30 -1.09 10.24
N LEU A 66 -0.04 -0.79 9.96
CA LEU A 66 0.76 0.18 10.72
C LEU A 66 0.15 1.58 10.71
N VAL A 67 -0.37 2.02 9.55
CA VAL A 67 -1.04 3.33 9.43
C VAL A 67 -2.36 3.32 10.20
N LEU A 68 -3.16 2.27 10.08
CA LEU A 68 -4.45 2.17 10.80
C LEU A 68 -4.25 2.12 12.31
N GLU A 69 -3.27 1.38 12.80
CA GLU A 69 -2.94 1.36 14.24
C GLU A 69 -2.42 2.73 14.71
N LYS A 70 -1.63 3.42 13.88
CA LYS A 70 -1.13 4.77 14.20
C LYS A 70 -2.27 5.80 14.34
N TYR A 71 -3.29 5.73 13.49
CA TYR A 71 -4.41 6.68 13.48
C TYR A 71 -5.67 6.16 14.18
N LYS A 72 -5.53 5.08 14.93
CA LYS A 72 -6.62 4.35 15.59
C LYS A 72 -7.57 5.24 16.38
N ALA A 73 -7.01 6.16 17.19
CA ALA A 73 -7.78 7.09 18.02
C ALA A 73 -8.58 8.13 17.21
N GLN A 74 -8.27 8.32 15.93
CA GLN A 74 -8.97 9.25 15.04
C GLN A 74 -10.06 8.55 14.21
N LEU A 75 -10.13 7.21 14.28
CA LEU A 75 -11.15 6.44 13.57
C LEU A 75 -12.41 6.35 14.45
N PRO A 76 -13.57 6.84 13.96
CA PRO A 76 -14.81 6.77 14.72
C PRO A 76 -15.25 5.30 14.91
N GLY A 77 -15.71 4.96 16.11
CA GLY A 77 -16.37 3.67 16.39
C GLY A 77 -15.49 2.52 16.87
N GLN A 78 -14.28 2.78 17.39
CA GLN A 78 -13.50 1.73 18.04
C GLN A 78 -13.79 1.68 19.54
N ALA A 79 -14.86 0.97 19.91
CA ALA A 79 -14.93 0.39 21.24
C ALA A 79 -13.76 -0.60 21.34
N THR A 80 -12.77 -0.29 22.17
CA THR A 80 -11.82 -1.29 22.66
C THR A 80 -12.65 -2.37 23.36
N PHE A 81 -12.49 -3.63 22.94
CA PHE A 81 -13.15 -4.80 23.55
C PHE A 81 -12.65 -5.09 25.00
N ASP A 82 -12.13 -4.07 25.68
CA ASP A 82 -11.57 -4.12 27.04
C ASP A 82 -12.54 -3.53 28.08
N GLU A 83 -13.84 -3.46 27.77
CA GLU A 83 -14.89 -2.99 28.69
C GLU A 83 -15.73 -4.15 29.28
N LEU A 84 -15.17 -5.36 29.33
CA LEU A 84 -15.78 -6.51 30.03
C LEU A 84 -14.77 -7.19 30.97
N SER A 85 -14.31 -6.45 32.00
CA SER A 85 -13.79 -7.05 33.24
C SER A 85 -14.21 -6.22 34.46
#